data_AF-A0A1I6MNA6-F1
#
_entry.id   AF-A0A1I6MNA6-F1
#
_cell.length_a   1.000
_cell.length_b   1.000
_cell.length_c   1.000
_cell.angle_alpha   90.00
_cell.angle_beta   90.00
_cell.angle_gamma   90.00
#
_symmetry.space_group_name_H-M   'P 1'
#
loop_
_entity.id
_entity.type
_entity.pdbx_description
1 polymer ?
#
loop_
_entity_poly.entity_id
_entity_poly.type
_entity_poly.pdbx_seq_one_letter_code
_entity_poly.pdbx_strand_id
1 'polypeptide(L)'
;MTGGTGIANGVPSIVDRAGYAITLNDLEFLGLTVDQANAMKSRTLPLGMSAGVYQEFVESLRGALHDEGATDADVRIQGSSVKFFSGHHKSMPWDRDEIEDEYLKANGAKSPLSAYSLNSIVEGLTKHWPDRAHRPEARPFDALYRVGVHNEASDYDVQISSFILVEKVRAQIRRRGVEPTDLRVNKPTYNFVKKEYSSQLAYLAQWAANACELAGRPVTVAVFDGGGPPDVRDEFGELSSHFRNDDDWILFSPAFGS
;
A
#
# COMPACT_ATOMS: atom_id res chain seq x y z
N MET A 1 16.82 29.37 -35.56
CA MET A 1 16.88 29.15 -34.11
C MET A 1 15.47 29.24 -33.54
N THR A 2 14.83 28.09 -33.39
CA THR A 2 13.65 27.88 -32.55
C THR A 2 13.72 26.41 -32.18
N GLY A 3 14.46 26.12 -31.11
CA GLY A 3 14.59 24.78 -30.56
C GLY A 3 13.24 24.35 -30.00
N GLY A 4 12.61 23.40 -30.66
CA GLY A 4 11.52 22.64 -30.07
C GLY A 4 12.09 21.87 -28.89
N THR A 5 11.64 22.21 -27.69
CA THR A 5 11.86 21.41 -26.48
C THR A 5 11.19 20.07 -26.71
N GLY A 6 12.02 19.07 -27.02
CA GLY A 6 11.60 17.70 -27.24
C GLY A 6 10.76 17.19 -26.07
N ILE A 7 9.62 16.63 -26.41
CA ILE A 7 8.74 15.90 -25.50
C ILE A 7 9.54 14.69 -25.02
N ALA A 8 10.11 14.75 -23.82
CA ALA A 8 10.88 13.64 -23.29
C ALA A 8 9.92 12.54 -22.76
N ASN A 9 9.68 11.55 -23.61
CA ASN A 9 9.37 10.14 -23.31
C ASN A 9 8.02 9.74 -22.67
N GLY A 10 7.04 10.64 -22.50
CA GLY A 10 5.67 10.24 -22.08
C GLY A 10 5.55 9.69 -20.64
N VAL A 11 6.65 9.71 -19.88
CA VAL A 11 6.67 9.36 -18.44
C VAL A 11 5.80 10.36 -17.68
N PRO A 12 4.83 9.91 -16.88
CA PRO A 12 4.02 10.83 -16.09
C PRO A 12 4.87 11.58 -15.06
N SER A 13 4.58 12.86 -14.86
CA SER A 13 5.12 13.62 -13.72
C SER A 13 4.60 13.04 -12.40
N ILE A 14 5.37 12.14 -11.80
CA ILE A 14 5.18 11.58 -10.46
C ILE A 14 6.42 11.98 -9.68
N VAL A 15 6.21 12.69 -8.57
CA VAL A 15 7.28 13.33 -7.81
C VAL A 15 7.15 12.90 -6.36
N ASP A 16 8.25 12.54 -5.72
CA ASP A 16 8.26 12.25 -4.30
C ASP A 16 8.23 13.54 -3.46
N ARG A 17 8.17 13.40 -2.14
CA ARG A 17 8.12 14.54 -1.21
C ARG A 17 9.38 15.41 -1.22
N ALA A 18 10.53 14.88 -1.65
CA ALA A 18 11.79 15.62 -1.75
C ALA A 18 11.94 16.34 -3.10
N GLY A 19 10.98 16.18 -4.01
CA GLY A 19 11.04 16.75 -5.35
C GLY A 19 11.71 15.85 -6.39
N TYR A 20 12.01 14.60 -6.05
CA TYR A 20 12.56 13.63 -7.02
C TYR A 20 11.46 13.20 -7.99
N ALA A 21 11.64 13.53 -9.26
CA ALA A 21 10.74 13.12 -10.34
C ALA A 21 11.21 11.79 -10.95
N ILE A 22 10.27 10.86 -11.12
CA ILE A 22 10.58 9.56 -11.73
C ILE A 22 11.05 9.71 -13.18
N THR A 23 11.88 8.77 -13.61
CA THR A 23 12.46 8.69 -14.94
C THR A 23 12.06 7.38 -15.62
N LEU A 24 12.32 7.28 -16.93
CA LEU A 24 12.13 6.02 -17.66
C LEU A 24 13.03 4.90 -17.10
N ASN A 25 14.25 5.24 -16.68
CA ASN A 25 15.18 4.29 -16.09
C ASN A 25 14.63 3.71 -14.77
N ASP A 26 13.97 4.54 -13.94
CA ASP A 26 13.31 4.05 -12.73
C ASP A 26 12.19 3.06 -13.07
N LEU A 27 11.37 3.37 -14.08
CA LEU A 27 10.31 2.46 -14.52
C LEU A 27 10.90 1.11 -14.99
N GLU A 28 11.96 1.14 -15.80
CA GLU A 28 12.65 -0.08 -16.26
C GLU A 28 13.21 -0.90 -15.09
N PHE A 29 13.85 -0.25 -14.12
CA PHE A 29 14.38 -0.89 -12.91
C PHE A 29 13.27 -1.53 -12.07
N LEU A 30 12.13 -0.86 -11.95
CA LEU A 30 10.95 -1.37 -11.25
C LEU A 30 10.17 -2.40 -12.09
N GLY A 31 10.56 -2.61 -13.35
CA GLY A 31 9.86 -3.45 -14.33
C GLY A 31 8.43 -3.00 -14.59
N LEU A 32 8.25 -1.69 -14.68
CA LEU A 32 7.02 -1.00 -15.04
C LEU A 32 7.13 -0.40 -16.43
N THR A 33 6.01 -0.31 -17.13
CA THR A 33 5.92 0.47 -18.37
C THR A 33 5.42 1.89 -18.10
N VAL A 34 5.64 2.78 -19.07
CA VAL A 34 5.06 4.14 -19.06
C VAL A 34 3.53 4.08 -18.99
N ASP A 35 2.90 3.13 -19.70
CA ASP A 35 1.45 2.95 -19.69
C ASP A 35 0.94 2.53 -18.32
N GLN A 36 1.65 1.64 -17.61
CA GLN A 36 1.28 1.27 -16.23
C GLN A 36 1.40 2.46 -15.27
N ALA A 37 2.46 3.26 -15.41
CA ALA A 37 2.63 4.46 -14.59
C ALA A 37 1.53 5.50 -14.87
N ASN A 38 1.16 5.69 -16.14
CA ASN A 38 0.07 6.57 -16.54
C ASN A 38 -1.29 6.06 -16.05
N ALA A 39 -1.57 4.76 -16.19
CA ALA A 39 -2.80 4.13 -15.74
C ALA A 39 -2.97 4.22 -14.21
N MET A 40 -1.88 4.11 -13.45
CA MET A 40 -1.91 4.38 -12.02
C MET A 40 -2.19 5.87 -11.76
N LYS A 41 -1.47 6.78 -12.42
CA LYS A 41 -1.67 8.22 -12.21
C LYS A 41 -3.10 8.68 -12.55
N SER A 42 -3.74 8.08 -13.56
CA SER A 42 -5.14 8.34 -13.92
C SER A 42 -6.16 7.56 -13.08
N ARG A 43 -5.71 6.82 -12.06
CA ARG A 43 -6.54 6.00 -11.16
C ARG A 43 -7.34 4.91 -11.85
N THR A 44 -6.83 4.37 -12.95
CA THR A 44 -7.52 3.31 -13.73
C THR A 44 -6.99 1.92 -13.44
N LEU A 45 -5.71 1.77 -13.10
CA LEU A 45 -5.10 0.48 -12.77
C LEU A 45 -3.97 0.64 -11.73
N PRO A 46 -4.00 -0.06 -10.58
CA PRO A 46 -2.90 -0.01 -9.64
C PRO A 46 -1.65 -0.70 -10.20
N LEU A 47 -0.47 -0.30 -9.72
CA LEU A 47 0.79 -0.92 -10.11
C LEU A 47 0.85 -2.36 -9.61
N GLY A 48 1.39 -3.26 -10.45
CA GLY A 48 1.58 -4.66 -10.11
C GLY A 48 0.38 -5.57 -10.40
N MET A 49 -0.69 -5.06 -11.02
CA MET A 49 -1.81 -5.87 -11.54
C MET A 49 -1.97 -5.70 -13.06
N SER A 50 -2.48 -6.73 -13.72
CA SER A 50 -3.08 -6.59 -15.05
C SER A 50 -4.54 -6.12 -14.93
N ALA A 51 -5.11 -5.58 -16.01
CA ALA A 51 -6.51 -5.13 -16.00
C ALA A 51 -7.51 -6.25 -15.64
N GLY A 52 -7.30 -7.47 -16.16
CA GLY A 52 -8.16 -8.61 -15.83
C GLY A 52 -8.05 -9.04 -14.37
N VAL A 53 -6.83 -9.06 -13.83
CA VAL A 53 -6.58 -9.34 -12.40
C VAL A 53 -7.23 -8.27 -11.52
N TYR A 54 -7.12 -7.00 -11.89
CA TYR A 54 -7.72 -5.91 -11.14
C TYR A 54 -9.26 -5.97 -11.15
N GLN A 55 -9.87 -6.28 -12.30
CA GLN A 55 -11.32 -6.46 -12.40
C GLN A 55 -11.79 -7.60 -11.47
N GLU A 56 -11.16 -8.77 -11.55
CA GLU A 56 -11.49 -9.92 -10.69
C GLU A 56 -11.26 -9.61 -9.20
N PHE A 57 -10.18 -8.88 -8.87
CA PHE A 57 -9.89 -8.45 -7.50
C PHE A 57 -11.02 -7.59 -6.93
N VAL A 58 -11.51 -6.64 -7.72
CA VAL A 58 -12.58 -5.69 -7.34
C VAL A 58 -13.94 -6.40 -7.26
N GLU A 59 -14.27 -7.25 -8.24
CA GLU A 59 -15.54 -7.99 -8.29
C GLU A 59 -15.64 -9.03 -7.16
N SER A 60 -14.58 -9.81 -6.93
CA SER A 60 -14.53 -10.79 -5.85
C SER A 60 -14.58 -10.15 -4.46
N LEU A 61 -13.98 -8.96 -4.27
CA LEU A 61 -14.10 -8.21 -3.01
C LEU A 61 -15.53 -7.76 -2.76
N ARG A 62 -16.22 -7.27 -3.80
CA ARG A 62 -17.62 -6.89 -3.72
C ARG A 62 -18.50 -8.09 -3.34
N GLY A 63 -18.24 -9.27 -3.92
CA GLY A 63 -18.91 -10.51 -3.55
C GLY A 63 -18.68 -10.89 -2.08
N ALA A 64 -17.43 -10.84 -1.62
CA ALA A 64 -17.10 -11.13 -0.23
C ALA A 64 -17.78 -10.17 0.76
N LEU A 65 -17.80 -8.87 0.45
CA LEU A 65 -18.50 -7.87 1.27
C LEU A 65 -20.02 -8.10 1.30
N HIS A 66 -20.61 -8.44 0.15
CA HIS A 66 -22.02 -8.80 0.06
C HIS A 66 -22.33 -10.03 0.94
N ASP A 67 -21.50 -11.07 0.90
CA ASP A 67 -21.69 -12.29 1.68
C ASP A 67 -21.43 -12.07 3.17
N GLU A 68 -20.61 -11.07 3.52
CA GLU A 68 -20.52 -10.57 4.88
C GLU A 68 -21.77 -9.78 5.32
N GLY A 69 -22.61 -9.34 4.38
CA GLY A 69 -23.77 -8.47 4.60
C GLY A 69 -23.43 -6.98 4.68
N ALA A 70 -22.21 -6.60 4.30
CA ALA A 70 -21.70 -5.22 4.39
C ALA A 70 -22.18 -4.36 3.22
N THR A 71 -23.36 -3.76 3.36
CA THR A 71 -23.94 -2.86 2.35
C THR A 71 -23.46 -1.41 2.46
N ASP A 72 -22.72 -1.07 3.51
CA ASP A 72 -22.26 0.28 3.87
C ASP A 72 -20.75 0.48 3.69
N ALA A 73 -20.06 -0.44 3.01
CA ALA A 73 -18.61 -0.44 2.93
C ALA A 73 -18.06 0.68 2.02
N ASP A 74 -17.20 1.55 2.57
CA ASP A 74 -16.25 2.40 1.82
C ASP A 74 -14.90 1.69 1.79
N VAL A 75 -14.40 1.42 0.58
CA VAL A 75 -13.22 0.61 0.33
C VAL A 75 -12.22 1.37 -0.50
N ARG A 76 -10.99 1.44 0.01
CA ARG A 76 -9.88 2.15 -0.62
C ARG A 76 -8.63 1.29 -0.62
N ILE A 77 -7.75 1.53 -1.59
CA ILE A 77 -6.39 0.98 -1.59
C ILE A 77 -5.43 2.09 -1.15
N GLN A 78 -4.46 1.72 -0.33
CA GLN A 78 -3.35 2.58 0.09
C GLN A 78 -2.00 1.95 -0.26
N GLY A 79 -0.94 2.76 -0.12
CA GLY A 79 0.43 2.32 -0.32
C GLY A 79 1.01 2.69 -1.69
N SER A 80 2.24 2.22 -1.93
CA SER A 80 3.02 2.55 -3.13
C SER A 80 2.42 1.97 -4.41
N SER A 81 1.60 0.92 -4.34
CA SER A 81 0.89 0.36 -5.50
C SER A 81 -0.08 1.35 -6.16
N VAL A 82 -0.57 2.33 -5.42
CA VAL A 82 -1.51 3.36 -5.90
C VAL A 82 -0.99 4.79 -5.79
N LYS A 83 0.19 4.98 -5.17
CA LYS A 83 0.85 6.28 -4.97
C LYS A 83 2.26 6.37 -5.58
N PHE A 84 2.75 5.29 -6.18
CA PHE A 84 4.13 5.09 -6.63
C PHE A 84 5.17 5.06 -5.52
N PHE A 85 5.18 6.07 -4.65
CA PHE A 85 6.09 6.17 -3.52
C PHE A 85 5.42 5.77 -2.21
N SER A 86 6.20 5.30 -1.24
CA SER A 86 5.73 5.05 0.12
C SER A 86 5.42 6.35 0.88
N GLY A 87 4.58 6.25 1.91
CA GLY A 87 4.29 7.38 2.79
C GLY A 87 5.50 7.86 3.61
N HIS A 88 5.32 9.01 4.28
CA HIS A 88 6.36 9.75 5.04
C HIS A 88 7.16 8.91 6.05
N HIS A 89 6.54 7.91 6.66
CA HIS A 89 7.18 7.05 7.67
C HIS A 89 8.07 5.93 7.08
N LYS A 90 8.18 5.82 5.76
CA LYS A 90 9.00 4.83 5.06
C LYS A 90 9.94 5.57 4.10
N SER A 91 11.18 5.80 4.53
CA SER A 91 12.23 6.41 3.70
C SER A 91 13.09 5.36 3.03
N MET A 92 13.64 5.68 1.87
CA MET A 92 14.55 4.81 1.14
C MET A 92 15.87 4.63 1.94
N PRO A 93 16.25 3.39 2.32
CA PRO A 93 17.54 3.14 2.96
C PRO A 93 18.66 3.23 1.92
N TRP A 94 19.75 3.90 2.26
CA TRP A 94 20.82 4.21 1.33
C TRP A 94 22.19 3.73 1.78
N ASP A 95 22.44 3.70 3.08
CA ASP A 95 23.67 3.15 3.63
C ASP A 95 23.51 1.73 4.16
N ARG A 96 24.63 1.14 4.55
CA ARG A 96 24.70 -0.27 4.95
C ARG A 96 23.84 -0.56 6.16
N ASP A 97 23.89 0.31 7.17
CA ASP A 97 23.24 0.10 8.45
C ASP A 97 21.72 0.25 8.26
N GLU A 98 21.28 1.27 7.51
CA GLU A 98 19.89 1.46 7.14
C GLU A 98 19.31 0.26 6.35
N ILE A 99 20.10 -0.29 5.42
CA ILE A 99 19.69 -1.45 4.61
C ILE A 99 19.58 -2.71 5.48
N GLU A 100 20.54 -2.96 6.37
CA GLU A 100 20.49 -4.10 7.29
C GLU A 100 19.32 -4.00 8.25
N ASP A 101 19.10 -2.83 8.86
CA ASP A 101 17.96 -2.58 9.75
C ASP A 101 16.63 -2.82 9.04
N GLU A 102 16.49 -2.31 7.81
CA GLU A 102 15.29 -2.52 7.01
C GLU A 102 15.10 -4.00 6.62
N TYR A 103 16.17 -4.71 6.26
CA TYR A 103 16.12 -6.15 5.96
C TYR A 103 15.68 -6.97 7.17
N LEU A 104 16.26 -6.71 8.34
CA LEU A 104 15.90 -7.41 9.59
C LEU A 104 14.43 -7.18 9.94
N LYS A 105 13.99 -5.92 9.86
CA LYS A 105 12.62 -5.52 10.17
C LYS A 105 11.60 -6.11 9.20
N ALA A 106 11.84 -6.00 7.89
CA ALA A 106 10.88 -6.40 6.87
C ALA A 106 10.70 -7.92 6.81
N ASN A 107 11.78 -8.68 7.03
CA ASN A 107 11.76 -10.13 6.88
C ASN A 107 11.63 -10.87 8.22
N GLY A 108 11.55 -10.17 9.35
CA GLY A 108 11.59 -10.77 10.69
C GLY A 108 12.86 -11.58 10.93
N ALA A 109 13.95 -11.22 10.25
CA ALA A 109 15.18 -11.99 10.27
C ALA A 109 15.92 -11.80 11.60
N LYS A 110 16.60 -12.86 12.06
CA LYS A 110 17.41 -12.85 13.29
C LYS A 110 18.89 -12.61 13.03
N SER A 111 19.28 -12.50 11.78
CA SER A 111 20.67 -12.39 11.37
C SER A 111 20.77 -11.44 10.18
N PRO A 112 21.83 -10.62 10.14
CA PRO A 112 22.02 -9.66 9.06
C PRO A 112 22.29 -10.38 7.73
N LEU A 113 22.26 -9.61 6.66
CA LEU A 113 22.69 -10.06 5.34
C LEU A 113 24.16 -10.49 5.37
N SER A 114 24.53 -11.40 4.48
CA SER A 114 25.96 -11.64 4.24
C SER A 114 26.62 -10.36 3.72
N ALA A 115 27.90 -10.15 4.03
CA ALA A 115 28.64 -8.98 3.53
C ALA A 115 28.60 -8.89 1.99
N TYR A 116 28.61 -10.03 1.30
CA TYR A 116 28.46 -10.10 -0.15
C TYR A 116 27.09 -9.58 -0.63
N SER A 117 26.01 -10.07 -0.03
CA SER A 117 24.64 -9.64 -0.37
C SER A 117 24.45 -8.15 -0.11
N LEU A 118 24.91 -7.65 1.04
CA LEU A 118 24.83 -6.25 1.39
C LEU A 118 25.61 -5.36 0.41
N ASN A 119 26.82 -5.77 0.01
CA ASN A 119 27.60 -5.05 -1.00
C ASN A 119 26.85 -5.00 -2.33
N SER A 120 26.29 -6.13 -2.78
CA SER A 120 25.53 -6.19 -4.03
C SER A 120 24.30 -5.27 -4.03
N ILE A 121 23.61 -5.14 -2.89
CA ILE A 121 22.46 -4.24 -2.74
C ILE A 121 22.91 -2.79 -2.82
N VAL A 122 23.92 -2.40 -2.03
CA VAL A 122 24.44 -1.02 -2.01
C VAL A 122 24.95 -0.61 -3.40
N GLU A 123 25.67 -1.50 -4.08
CA GLU A 123 26.14 -1.29 -5.44
C GLU A 123 24.98 -1.15 -6.43
N GLY A 124 23.95 -2.00 -6.32
CA GLY A 124 22.74 -1.91 -7.16
C GLY A 124 22.03 -0.58 -7.00
N LEU A 125 21.79 -0.15 -5.76
CA LEU A 125 21.15 1.13 -5.45
C LEU A 125 21.99 2.32 -5.91
N THR A 126 23.30 2.30 -5.66
CA THR A 126 24.21 3.40 -6.06
C THR A 126 24.39 3.45 -7.57
N LYS A 127 24.38 2.31 -8.26
CA LYS A 127 24.45 2.27 -9.72
C LYS A 127 23.19 2.86 -10.34
N HIS A 128 22.03 2.61 -9.75
CA HIS A 128 20.76 3.07 -10.28
C HIS A 128 20.47 4.53 -9.92
N TRP A 129 20.72 4.93 -8.68
CA TRP A 129 20.63 6.31 -8.18
C TRP A 129 22.02 6.82 -7.74
N PRO A 130 22.90 7.18 -8.69
CA PRO A 130 24.28 7.57 -8.37
C PRO A 130 24.40 8.95 -7.73
N ASP A 131 23.48 9.86 -8.04
CA ASP A 131 23.49 11.21 -7.48
C ASP A 131 22.82 11.23 -6.09
N ARG A 132 23.65 11.33 -5.05
CA ARG A 132 23.17 11.43 -3.66
C ARG A 132 22.31 12.67 -3.40
N ALA A 133 22.52 13.75 -4.15
CA ALA A 133 21.73 14.97 -4.03
C ALA A 133 20.40 14.89 -4.81
N HIS A 134 20.26 13.89 -5.70
CA HIS A 134 19.11 13.77 -6.59
C HIS A 134 18.63 12.31 -6.70
N ARG A 135 18.15 11.78 -5.56
CA ARG A 135 17.60 10.43 -5.43
C ARG A 135 16.32 10.44 -4.60
N PRO A 136 15.46 9.41 -4.71
CA PRO A 136 14.23 9.33 -3.93
C PRO A 136 14.48 9.39 -2.41
N GLU A 137 13.71 10.19 -1.71
CA GLU A 137 13.63 10.11 -0.25
C GLU A 137 12.60 9.06 0.18
N ALA A 138 11.46 8.99 -0.52
CA ALA A 138 10.46 7.96 -0.32
C ALA A 138 10.80 6.68 -1.11
N ARG A 139 10.41 5.51 -0.61
CA ARG A 139 10.66 4.23 -1.30
C ARG A 139 9.77 4.15 -2.54
N PRO A 140 10.32 3.99 -3.75
CA PRO A 140 9.51 3.65 -4.91
C PRO A 140 8.89 2.26 -4.76
N PHE A 141 7.75 2.06 -5.41
CA PHE A 141 7.08 0.77 -5.55
C PHE A 141 8.08 -0.32 -5.95
N ASP A 142 8.12 -1.42 -5.21
CA ASP A 142 8.98 -2.59 -5.42
C ASP A 142 10.49 -2.36 -5.40
N ALA A 143 10.98 -1.15 -5.13
CA ALA A 143 12.43 -0.89 -5.12
C ALA A 143 13.19 -1.83 -4.19
N LEU A 144 12.72 -2.03 -2.96
CA LEU A 144 13.36 -2.89 -1.96
C LEU A 144 13.20 -4.39 -2.25
N TYR A 145 12.13 -4.78 -2.93
CA TYR A 145 11.96 -6.14 -3.42
C TYR A 145 12.93 -6.43 -4.58
N ARG A 146 13.06 -5.50 -5.53
CA ARG A 146 13.93 -5.61 -6.71
C ARG A 146 15.40 -5.79 -6.36
N VAL A 147 15.86 -5.17 -5.28
CA VAL A 147 17.25 -5.35 -4.80
C VAL A 147 17.40 -6.48 -3.79
N GLY A 148 16.31 -7.13 -3.36
CA GLY A 148 16.36 -8.25 -2.41
C GLY A 148 16.50 -7.85 -0.93
N VAL A 149 16.16 -6.61 -0.58
CA VAL A 149 16.03 -6.18 0.83
C VAL A 149 14.71 -6.69 1.42
N HIS A 150 13.63 -6.70 0.64
CA HIS A 150 12.36 -7.31 1.00
C HIS A 150 12.19 -8.65 0.27
N ASN A 151 11.74 -9.68 0.98
CA ASN A 151 11.43 -10.98 0.37
C ASN A 151 10.09 -10.99 -0.39
N GLU A 152 9.23 -10.00 -0.13
CA GLU A 152 7.93 -9.86 -0.76
C GLU A 152 7.88 -8.55 -1.56
N ALA A 153 7.10 -8.56 -2.64
CA ALA A 153 6.77 -7.34 -3.37
C ALA A 153 5.89 -6.43 -2.51
N SER A 154 5.79 -5.15 -2.87
CA SER A 154 4.94 -4.16 -2.18
C SER A 154 3.51 -4.68 -2.09
N ASP A 155 2.82 -4.47 -0.97
CA ASP A 155 1.48 -4.99 -0.79
C ASP A 155 0.38 -4.12 -1.44
N TYR A 156 -0.84 -4.67 -1.48
CA TYR A 156 -2.06 -3.88 -1.60
C TYR A 156 -2.68 -3.76 -0.20
N ASP A 157 -2.62 -2.56 0.38
CA ASP A 157 -3.26 -2.26 1.67
C ASP A 157 -4.71 -1.84 1.43
N VAL A 158 -5.64 -2.78 1.62
CA VAL A 158 -7.08 -2.57 1.43
C VAL A 158 -7.71 -2.13 2.73
N GLN A 159 -8.24 -0.91 2.72
CA GLN A 159 -8.90 -0.30 3.85
C GLN A 159 -10.41 -0.34 3.64
N ILE A 160 -11.13 -0.93 4.60
CA ILE A 160 -12.57 -1.15 4.53
C ILE A 160 -13.22 -0.50 5.73
N SER A 161 -14.07 0.50 5.50
CA SER A 161 -14.82 1.20 6.54
C SER A 161 -16.28 0.78 6.49
N SER A 162 -16.79 0.15 7.56
CA SER A 162 -18.16 -0.35 7.61
C SER A 162 -18.63 -0.52 9.06
N PHE A 163 -19.75 0.11 9.41
CA PHE A 163 -20.40 -0.11 10.71
C PHE A 163 -20.89 -1.56 10.83
N ILE A 164 -21.42 -2.11 9.74
CA ILE A 164 -21.97 -3.48 9.72
C ILE A 164 -20.87 -4.50 10.04
N LEU A 165 -19.70 -4.39 9.41
CA LEU A 165 -18.59 -5.32 9.68
C LEU A 165 -18.10 -5.22 11.13
N VAL A 166 -17.95 -4.00 11.65
CA VAL A 166 -17.52 -3.80 13.05
C VAL A 166 -18.53 -4.38 14.03
N GLU A 167 -19.83 -4.16 13.83
CA GLU A 167 -20.86 -4.74 14.70
C GLU A 167 -20.96 -6.26 14.57
N LYS A 168 -20.70 -6.81 13.38
CA LYS A 168 -20.63 -8.26 13.18
C LYS A 168 -19.49 -8.87 13.97
N VAL A 169 -18.29 -8.29 13.91
CA VAL A 169 -17.14 -8.69 14.73
C VAL A 169 -17.46 -8.58 16.22
N ARG A 170 -18.06 -7.47 16.64
CA ARG A 170 -18.48 -7.27 18.04
C ARG A 170 -19.45 -8.36 18.52
N ALA A 171 -20.43 -8.72 17.69
CA ALA A 171 -21.39 -9.77 18.00
C ALA A 171 -20.73 -11.15 18.10
N GLN A 172 -19.76 -11.48 17.23
CA GLN A 172 -19.02 -12.73 17.28
C GLN A 172 -18.19 -12.87 18.56
N ILE A 173 -17.53 -11.80 18.99
CA ILE A 173 -16.71 -11.78 20.21
C ILE A 173 -17.57 -11.95 21.47
N ARG A 174 -18.70 -11.23 21.54
CA ARG A 174 -19.68 -11.38 22.64
C ARG A 174 -20.18 -12.83 22.76
N ARG A 175 -20.45 -13.52 21.65
CA ARG A 175 -20.86 -14.94 21.66
C ARG A 175 -19.80 -15.87 22.26
N ARG A 176 -18.54 -15.47 22.28
CA ARG A 176 -17.44 -16.22 22.91
C ARG A 176 -17.24 -15.88 24.40
N GLY A 177 -18.13 -15.07 24.98
CA GLY A 177 -18.07 -14.66 26.38
C GLY A 177 -16.98 -13.64 26.69
N VAL A 178 -16.42 -13.00 25.66
CA VAL A 178 -15.42 -11.93 25.81
C VAL A 178 -16.16 -10.59 25.69
N GLU A 179 -16.01 -9.74 26.70
CA GLU A 179 -16.46 -8.36 26.59
C GLU A 179 -15.53 -7.60 25.64
N PRO A 180 -16.06 -7.00 24.56
CA PRO A 180 -15.25 -6.25 23.60
C PRO A 180 -14.90 -4.87 24.20
N THR A 181 -13.98 -4.85 25.16
CA THR A 181 -13.52 -3.62 25.83
C THR A 181 -12.72 -2.73 24.88
N ASP A 182 -11.99 -3.33 23.92
CA ASP A 182 -11.41 -2.62 22.78
C ASP A 182 -11.18 -3.55 21.58
N LEU A 183 -11.91 -3.31 20.48
CA LEU A 183 -11.75 -4.02 19.21
C LEU A 183 -10.59 -3.48 18.37
N ARG A 184 -10.10 -2.28 18.67
CA ARG A 184 -9.22 -1.51 17.80
C ARG A 184 -7.75 -1.68 18.21
N VAL A 185 -6.84 -1.39 17.28
CA VAL A 185 -5.40 -1.34 17.57
C VAL A 185 -5.10 -0.05 18.33
N ASN A 186 -4.44 -0.15 19.48
CA ASN A 186 -4.12 0.95 20.41
C ASN A 186 -3.23 2.08 19.83
N LYS A 187 -2.89 2.07 18.53
CA LYS A 187 -2.16 3.17 17.88
C LYS A 187 -3.19 4.20 17.36
N PRO A 188 -3.24 5.43 17.91
CA PRO A 188 -4.24 6.43 17.54
C PRO A 188 -4.26 6.77 16.05
N THR A 189 -3.11 6.65 15.37
CA THR A 189 -2.96 6.90 13.93
C THR A 189 -3.65 5.88 13.03
N TYR A 190 -3.88 4.67 13.53
CA TYR A 190 -4.37 3.55 12.73
C TYR A 190 -5.79 3.15 13.11
N ASN A 191 -6.12 2.97 14.40
CA ASN A 191 -7.50 2.77 14.89
C ASN A 191 -8.38 1.72 14.16
N PHE A 192 -7.80 0.78 13.40
CA PHE A 192 -8.51 -0.32 12.75
C PHE A 192 -8.76 -1.47 13.73
N VAL A 193 -9.73 -2.33 13.42
CA VAL A 193 -10.07 -3.55 14.17
C VAL A 193 -8.89 -4.52 14.16
N LYS A 194 -8.44 -4.97 15.33
CA LYS A 194 -7.29 -5.90 15.46
C LYS A 194 -7.47 -7.12 14.55
N LYS A 195 -6.38 -7.55 13.91
CA LYS A 195 -6.38 -8.63 12.91
C LYS A 195 -6.99 -9.94 13.43
N GLU A 196 -6.78 -10.27 14.71
CA GLU A 196 -7.36 -11.44 15.39
C GLU A 196 -8.91 -11.43 15.46
N TYR A 197 -9.50 -10.25 15.34
CA TYR A 197 -10.94 -10.04 15.35
C TYR A 197 -11.49 -9.92 13.93
N SER A 198 -10.86 -9.13 13.07
CA SER A 198 -11.29 -8.97 11.68
C SER A 198 -11.13 -10.26 10.86
N SER A 199 -10.19 -11.15 11.21
CA SER A 199 -10.07 -12.48 10.59
C SER A 199 -11.25 -13.42 10.84
N GLN A 200 -12.22 -13.02 11.66
CA GLN A 200 -13.46 -13.77 11.92
C GLN A 200 -14.57 -13.46 10.90
N LEU A 201 -14.35 -12.46 10.04
CA LEU A 201 -15.14 -12.21 8.83
C LEU A 201 -14.71 -13.22 7.78
N ALA A 202 -15.40 -14.38 7.75
CA ALA A 202 -14.96 -15.57 7.03
C ALA A 202 -14.83 -15.37 5.52
N TYR A 203 -15.79 -14.69 4.88
CA TYR A 203 -15.75 -14.43 3.44
C TYR A 203 -14.67 -13.42 3.10
N LEU A 204 -14.48 -12.41 3.95
CA LEU A 204 -13.42 -11.41 3.76
C LEU A 204 -12.02 -12.00 3.98
N ALA A 205 -11.85 -12.87 4.97
CA ALA A 205 -10.59 -13.56 5.24
C ALA A 205 -10.24 -14.53 4.10
N GLN A 206 -11.22 -15.29 3.59
CA GLN A 206 -11.04 -16.15 2.44
C GLN A 206 -10.71 -15.35 1.18
N TRP A 207 -11.41 -14.24 0.96
CA TRP A 207 -11.12 -13.34 -0.14
C TRP A 207 -9.69 -12.80 -0.07
N ALA A 208 -9.23 -12.33 1.09
CA ALA A 208 -7.87 -11.80 1.23
C ALA A 208 -6.80 -12.85 0.89
N ALA A 209 -7.01 -14.12 1.27
CA ALA A 209 -6.13 -15.22 0.89
C ALA A 209 -6.11 -15.44 -0.64
N ASN A 210 -7.29 -15.52 -1.27
CA ASN A 210 -7.41 -15.69 -2.72
C ASN A 210 -6.85 -14.49 -3.48
N ALA A 211 -7.01 -13.28 -2.93
CA ALA A 211 -6.54 -12.05 -3.52
C ALA A 211 -5.01 -11.99 -3.57
N CYS A 212 -4.32 -12.53 -2.54
CA CYS A 212 -2.86 -12.70 -2.58
C CYS A 212 -2.42 -13.58 -3.75
N GLU A 213 -3.09 -14.71 -3.96
CA GLU A 213 -2.79 -15.65 -5.06
C GLU A 213 -3.08 -15.01 -6.42
N LEU A 214 -4.26 -14.39 -6.56
CA LEU A 214 -4.72 -13.72 -7.77
C LEU A 214 -3.78 -12.58 -8.19
N ALA A 215 -3.36 -11.76 -7.22
CA ALA A 215 -2.45 -10.66 -7.47
C ALA A 215 -0.99 -11.07 -7.60
N GLY A 216 -0.64 -12.28 -7.12
CA GLY A 216 0.74 -12.77 -7.01
C GLY A 216 1.59 -11.97 -6.02
N ARG A 217 0.97 -11.26 -5.08
CA ARG A 217 1.60 -10.25 -4.19
C ARG A 217 0.80 -10.18 -2.88
N PRO A 218 1.39 -9.74 -1.76
CA PRO A 218 0.66 -9.65 -0.49
C PRO A 218 -0.53 -8.68 -0.58
N VAL A 219 -1.65 -9.07 0.00
CA VAL A 219 -2.84 -8.25 0.19
C VAL A 219 -3.13 -8.18 1.67
N THR A 220 -3.16 -6.97 2.22
CA THR A 220 -3.47 -6.72 3.61
C THR A 220 -4.84 -6.06 3.71
N VAL A 221 -5.60 -6.41 4.75
CA VAL A 221 -6.95 -5.88 4.97
C VAL A 221 -7.01 -5.24 6.33
N ALA A 222 -7.34 -3.95 6.36
CA ALA A 222 -7.62 -3.19 7.56
C ALA A 222 -9.12 -2.82 7.59
N VAL A 223 -9.82 -3.24 8.64
CA VAL A 223 -11.24 -2.93 8.84
C VAL A 223 -11.36 -1.78 9.83
N PHE A 224 -12.04 -0.71 9.45
CA PHE A 224 -12.31 0.47 10.26
C PHE A 224 -13.79 0.56 10.57
N ASP A 225 -14.11 1.41 11.54
CA ASP A 225 -15.48 1.86 11.76
C ASP A 225 -16.02 2.59 10.53
N GLY A 226 -17.34 2.76 10.41
CA GLY A 226 -17.94 3.34 9.20
C GLY A 226 -17.53 4.80 8.92
N GLY A 227 -17.01 5.51 9.92
CA GLY A 227 -16.39 6.84 9.74
C GLY A 227 -14.98 6.82 9.14
N GLY A 228 -14.41 5.64 8.92
CA GLY A 228 -13.06 5.44 8.42
C GLY A 228 -11.94 5.68 9.44
N PRO A 229 -10.69 5.73 8.97
CA PRO A 229 -9.54 6.05 9.81
C PRO A 229 -9.69 7.48 10.37
N PRO A 230 -9.36 7.70 11.66
CA PRO A 230 -9.58 9.01 12.28
C PRO A 230 -8.69 10.09 11.64
N ASP A 231 -9.27 11.27 11.44
CA ASP A 231 -8.50 12.45 11.10
C ASP A 231 -7.76 12.95 12.33
N VAL A 232 -6.45 12.74 12.31
CA VAL A 232 -5.52 13.10 13.39
C VAL A 232 -4.37 13.94 12.83
N ARG A 233 -4.64 14.71 11.77
CA ARG A 233 -3.65 15.61 11.16
C ARG A 233 -3.07 16.61 12.15
N ASP A 234 -3.88 17.10 13.08
CA ASP A 234 -3.44 18.06 14.08
C ASP A 234 -2.36 17.49 15.01
N GLU A 235 -2.41 16.18 15.28
CA GLU A 235 -1.47 15.50 16.19
C GLU A 235 -0.31 14.82 15.45
N PHE A 236 -0.57 14.24 14.27
CA PHE A 236 0.37 13.38 13.57
C PHE A 236 0.64 13.78 12.11
N GLY A 237 0.10 14.92 11.67
CA GLY A 237 0.32 15.46 10.32
C GLY A 237 0.03 14.46 9.22
N GLU A 238 1.02 14.23 8.37
CA GLU A 238 0.93 13.36 7.19
C GLU A 238 0.91 11.86 7.51
N LEU A 239 1.09 11.47 8.78
CA LEU A 239 0.91 10.09 9.23
C LEU A 239 -0.57 9.74 9.45
N SER A 240 -1.46 10.74 9.45
CA SER A 240 -2.89 10.48 9.52
C SER A 240 -3.37 9.76 8.26
N SER A 241 -3.94 8.57 8.48
CA SER A 241 -4.44 7.68 7.42
C SER A 241 -5.90 7.96 7.05
N HIS A 242 -6.49 9.07 7.50
CA HIS A 242 -7.88 9.43 7.18
C HIS A 242 -8.11 9.52 5.67
N PHE A 243 -9.36 9.29 5.31
CA PHE A 243 -9.83 9.32 3.94
C PHE A 243 -9.73 10.72 3.33
N ARG A 244 -9.10 10.79 2.15
CA ARG A 244 -8.92 12.00 1.33
C ARG A 244 -9.50 11.73 -0.04
N ASN A 245 -10.72 12.21 -0.29
CA ASN A 245 -11.45 11.89 -1.52
C ASN A 245 -10.71 12.31 -2.80
N ASP A 246 -9.91 13.37 -2.74
CA ASP A 246 -9.18 13.88 -3.91
C ASP A 246 -7.92 13.07 -4.24
N ASP A 247 -7.39 12.32 -3.27
CA ASP A 247 -6.08 11.64 -3.34
C ASP A 247 -6.16 10.11 -3.27
N ASP A 248 -7.21 9.57 -2.66
CA ASP A 248 -7.33 8.14 -2.40
C ASP A 248 -7.69 7.33 -3.65
N TRP A 249 -7.26 6.07 -3.64
CA TRP A 249 -7.71 5.08 -4.61
C TRP A 249 -9.00 4.42 -4.13
N ILE A 250 -10.14 4.94 -4.54
CA ILE A 250 -11.46 4.45 -4.14
C ILE A 250 -11.86 3.26 -5.04
N LEU A 251 -12.11 2.09 -4.44
CA LEU A 251 -12.68 0.94 -5.16
C LEU A 251 -14.20 1.02 -5.21
N PHE A 252 -14.81 1.24 -4.05
CA PHE A 252 -16.24 1.49 -3.91
C PHE A 252 -16.43 2.43 -2.72
N SER A 253 -17.33 3.39 -2.87
CA SER A 253 -17.83 4.18 -1.75
C SER A 253 -19.35 4.01 -1.73
N PRO A 254 -19.99 3.89 -0.55
CA PRO A 254 -21.44 3.93 -0.47
C PRO A 254 -21.89 5.24 -1.10
N ALA A 255 -22.92 5.19 -1.94
CA ALA A 255 -23.56 6.42 -2.38
C ALA A 255 -24.25 7.04 -1.15
N PHE A 256 -23.52 7.82 -0.36
CA PHE A 256 -24.14 8.76 0.55
C PHE A 256 -24.78 9.81 -0.33
N GLY A 257 -26.12 9.87 -0.31
CA GLY A 257 -26.89 10.82 -1.09
C GLY A 257 -26.30 12.22 -0.96
N SER A 258 -26.07 12.83 -2.14
CA SER A 258 -25.70 14.22 -2.36
C SER A 258 -26.45 15.20 -1.46
#